data_AF-A0A0F9HL71-F1
#
_entry.id   AF-A0A0F9HL71-F1
#
_cell.length_a   1.000
_cell.length_b   1.000
_cell.length_c   1.000
_cell.angle_alpha   90.00
_cell.angle_beta   90.00
_cell.angle_gamma   90.00
#
_symmetry.space_group_name_H-M   'P 1'
#
loop_
_entity.id
_entity.type
_entity.pdbx_description
1 polymer ?
#
loop_
_entity_poly.entity_id
_entity_poly.type
_entity_poly.pdbx_seq_one_letter_code
_entity_poly.pdbx_strand_id
1 'polypeptide(L)'
;PLIGLIDSKVFDAIRDIDGEPITPVNFVLQEQIQADATSDEEVADTLEEYVHYASADLAIIPLKYGLSLGASYRSVAVKTAAELLPDSEAKGFARRSSGTILASNGQDVTLYASVDTARLGVAGQIVAPVILGFVMVLGTMLGSVYERRREIFVYNSVGLSPVNVSSLFLAESSVYAILGASMGYLLGQVISKILLATGTLSGLTLNYTAGATVFVTVLTMFIVLLSTLYPARQAFLAAVPETHRKGGAAGAAASDRISMFLPFVATPGSELGMQAYMHEFLEGLEGVTVGLLAVDNLSVRVDRPGSVDEPVLAFRAWLAPFDLGVSHDVELRVAFREDRGVHQYHLAALRYAGDQQNSRRLTPRFLLAIRKQLLMWRILSPEAIRDYQARGETLFGTAAHADENIG
;
A
#
# COMPACT_ATOMS: atom_id res chain seq x y z
N PRO A 1 38.00 -26.99 -63.13
CA PRO A 1 38.66 -25.67 -63.10
C PRO A 1 37.62 -24.63 -62.68
N LEU A 2 37.91 -23.80 -61.67
CA LEU A 2 37.07 -22.65 -61.35
C LEU A 2 37.28 -21.57 -62.41
N ILE A 3 36.19 -21.00 -62.93
CA ILE A 3 36.22 -19.91 -63.91
C ILE A 3 35.73 -18.65 -63.17
N GLY A 4 36.53 -17.59 -63.16
CA GLY A 4 36.10 -16.30 -62.63
C GLY A 4 35.01 -15.71 -63.52
N LEU A 5 33.81 -15.50 -62.97
CA LEU A 5 32.66 -14.99 -63.71
C LEU A 5 32.44 -13.48 -63.50
N ILE A 6 32.76 -12.96 -62.31
CA ILE A 6 32.44 -11.60 -61.88
C ILE A 6 33.63 -11.05 -61.08
N ASP A 7 33.89 -9.74 -61.18
CA ASP A 7 34.84 -9.03 -60.32
C ASP A 7 34.30 -8.96 -58.88
N SER A 8 35.07 -9.49 -57.92
CA SER A 8 34.65 -9.55 -56.52
C SER A 8 34.39 -8.18 -55.90
N LYS A 9 35.19 -7.16 -56.24
CA LYS A 9 35.00 -5.81 -55.69
C LYS A 9 33.71 -5.17 -56.18
N VAL A 10 33.36 -5.41 -57.44
CA VAL A 10 32.11 -4.90 -58.02
C VAL A 10 30.92 -5.64 -57.42
N PHE A 11 31.02 -6.95 -57.24
CA PHE A 11 29.96 -7.75 -56.64
C PHE A 11 29.72 -7.40 -55.17
N ASP A 12 30.79 -7.27 -54.38
CA ASP A 12 30.74 -6.89 -52.96
C ASP A 12 30.25 -5.44 -52.74
N ALA A 13 30.17 -4.62 -53.78
CA ALA A 13 29.59 -3.27 -53.71
C ALA A 13 28.06 -3.26 -53.91
N ILE A 14 27.46 -4.34 -54.40
CA ILE A 14 26.01 -4.46 -54.57
C ILE A 14 25.38 -4.67 -53.19
N ARG A 15 24.25 -4.00 -52.96
CA ARG A 15 23.44 -4.12 -51.74
C ARG A 15 22.05 -4.62 -52.10
N ASP A 16 21.49 -5.48 -51.24
CA ASP A 16 20.09 -5.91 -51.32
C ASP A 16 19.15 -4.82 -50.77
N ILE A 17 17.85 -5.09 -50.79
CA ILE A 17 16.80 -4.15 -50.36
C ILE A 17 16.89 -3.81 -48.86
N ASP A 18 17.50 -4.65 -48.02
CA ASP A 18 17.79 -4.36 -46.61
C ASP A 18 19.06 -3.53 -46.40
N GLY A 19 19.82 -3.27 -47.46
CA GLY A 19 21.10 -2.59 -47.37
C GLY A 19 22.26 -3.52 -47.00
N GLU A 20 22.05 -4.83 -46.92
CA GLU A 20 23.11 -5.81 -46.66
C GLU A 20 23.76 -6.33 -47.96
N PRO A 21 24.94 -6.95 -47.88
CA PRO A 21 25.52 -7.69 -49.01
C PRO A 21 24.62 -8.85 -49.48
N ILE A 22 24.49 -9.02 -50.80
CA ILE A 22 23.73 -10.13 -51.42
C ILE A 22 24.34 -11.53 -51.19
N THR A 23 25.55 -11.58 -50.63
CA THR A 23 26.26 -12.80 -50.28
C THR A 23 25.59 -13.53 -49.12
N PRO A 24 25.71 -14.86 -48.97
CA PRO A 24 25.10 -15.55 -47.83
C PRO A 24 25.70 -15.11 -46.49
N VAL A 25 24.86 -15.09 -45.46
CA VAL A 25 25.26 -14.85 -44.07
C VAL A 25 26.13 -16.00 -43.54
N ASN A 26 27.22 -15.65 -42.86
CA ASN A 26 28.09 -16.56 -42.12
C ASN A 26 27.65 -16.67 -40.66
N PHE A 27 26.61 -17.47 -40.42
CA PHE A 27 26.07 -17.69 -39.07
C PHE A 27 27.08 -18.26 -38.08
N VAL A 28 28.06 -19.02 -38.54
CA VAL A 28 29.09 -19.62 -37.65
C VAL A 28 30.02 -18.54 -37.11
N LEU A 29 30.47 -17.64 -37.99
CA LEU A 29 31.31 -16.52 -37.58
C LEU A 29 30.51 -15.51 -36.73
N GLN A 30 29.23 -15.27 -37.07
CA GLN A 30 28.33 -14.45 -36.26
C GLN A 30 28.21 -14.98 -34.83
N GLU A 31 27.96 -16.28 -34.68
CA GLU A 31 27.82 -16.93 -33.38
C GLU A 31 29.11 -16.90 -32.57
N GLN A 32 30.28 -17.01 -33.23
CA GLN A 32 31.59 -16.83 -32.58
C GLN A 32 31.80 -15.39 -32.08
N ILE A 33 31.49 -14.39 -32.92
CA ILE A 33 31.58 -12.97 -32.54
C ILE A 33 30.65 -12.66 -31.37
N GLN A 34 29.41 -13.19 -31.39
CA GLN A 34 28.45 -13.02 -30.31
C GLN A 34 28.90 -13.72 -29.01
N ALA A 35 29.52 -14.90 -29.11
CA ALA A 35 30.07 -15.60 -27.96
C ALA A 35 31.25 -14.83 -27.33
N ASP A 36 32.11 -14.22 -28.15
CA ASP A 36 33.27 -13.44 -27.70
C ASP A 36 32.88 -12.04 -27.17
N ALA A 37 31.74 -11.48 -27.59
CA ALA A 37 31.21 -10.18 -27.17
C ALA A 37 30.57 -10.19 -25.76
N THR A 38 31.13 -10.95 -24.81
CA THR A 38 30.61 -11.12 -23.44
C THR A 38 30.84 -9.91 -22.51
N SER A 39 30.73 -8.67 -22.99
CA SER A 39 30.74 -7.49 -22.12
C SER A 39 30.13 -6.26 -22.79
N ASP A 40 29.09 -5.75 -22.14
CA ASP A 40 28.63 -4.35 -22.16
C ASP A 40 28.19 -3.77 -23.51
N GLU A 41 26.97 -4.08 -23.92
CA GLU A 41 25.91 -3.09 -24.23
C GLU A 41 24.70 -3.83 -24.83
N GLU A 42 23.56 -3.82 -24.12
CA GLU A 42 22.27 -4.11 -24.73
C GLU A 42 21.95 -2.99 -25.73
N VAL A 43 22.39 -3.15 -26.98
CA VAL A 43 21.93 -2.29 -28.07
C VAL A 43 20.54 -2.77 -28.46
N ALA A 44 19.55 -1.95 -28.10
CA ALA A 44 18.15 -2.18 -28.36
C ALA A 44 17.84 -2.27 -29.86
N ASP A 45 17.26 -3.39 -30.29
CA ASP A 45 16.24 -3.53 -31.35
C ASP A 45 16.52 -2.85 -32.71
N THR A 46 17.78 -2.61 -33.06
CA THR A 46 18.20 -2.24 -34.42
C THR A 46 18.65 -3.51 -35.13
N LEU A 47 18.14 -3.74 -36.35
CA LEU A 47 18.55 -4.80 -37.28
C LEU A 47 20.04 -5.14 -37.10
N GLU A 48 20.33 -6.33 -36.56
CA GLU A 48 21.71 -6.82 -36.41
C GLU A 48 22.33 -6.89 -37.82
N GLU A 49 23.41 -6.15 -38.06
CA GLU A 49 24.14 -6.25 -39.33
C GLU A 49 24.82 -7.63 -39.36
N TYR A 50 24.36 -8.50 -40.26
CA TYR A 50 24.88 -9.85 -40.34
C TYR A 50 26.30 -9.85 -40.94
N VAL A 51 27.15 -10.77 -40.49
CA VAL A 51 28.44 -10.99 -41.16
C VAL A 51 28.23 -11.92 -42.35
N HIS A 52 28.62 -11.48 -43.56
CA HIS A 52 28.47 -12.26 -44.79
C HIS A 52 29.81 -12.87 -45.25
N TYR A 53 29.73 -13.92 -46.06
CA TYR A 53 30.90 -14.45 -46.77
C TYR A 53 31.38 -13.47 -47.84
N ALA A 54 32.70 -13.31 -48.00
CA ALA A 54 33.27 -12.55 -49.11
C ALA A 54 32.96 -13.25 -50.45
N SER A 55 32.66 -12.49 -51.51
CA SER A 55 32.36 -13.08 -52.82
C SER A 55 33.50 -13.94 -53.40
N ALA A 56 34.74 -13.65 -52.99
CA ALA A 56 35.91 -14.43 -53.37
C ALA A 56 35.87 -15.89 -52.85
N ASP A 57 35.13 -16.16 -51.78
CA ASP A 57 34.99 -17.47 -51.16
C ASP A 57 33.73 -18.23 -51.62
N LEU A 58 32.98 -17.66 -52.58
CA LEU A 58 31.72 -18.21 -53.04
C LEU A 58 31.83 -18.81 -54.45
N ALA A 59 31.10 -19.90 -54.67
CA ALA A 59 30.94 -20.51 -55.98
C ALA A 59 29.48 -20.44 -56.43
N ILE A 60 29.24 -19.89 -57.62
CA ILE A 60 27.93 -19.92 -58.26
C ILE A 60 27.79 -21.25 -58.99
N ILE A 61 26.82 -22.07 -58.55
CA ILE A 61 26.55 -23.39 -59.14
C ILE A 61 25.09 -23.49 -59.62
N PRO A 62 24.79 -24.33 -60.62
CA PRO A 62 23.41 -24.60 -61.01
C PRO A 62 22.59 -25.18 -59.85
N LEU A 63 21.38 -24.66 -59.64
CA LEU A 63 20.50 -25.04 -58.52
C LEU A 63 20.30 -26.56 -58.39
N LYS A 64 20.03 -27.25 -59.52
CA LYS A 64 19.82 -28.71 -59.53
C LYS A 64 21.04 -29.48 -59.00
N TYR A 65 22.24 -28.99 -59.30
CA TYR A 65 23.48 -29.59 -58.82
C TYR A 65 23.67 -29.35 -57.33
N GLY A 66 23.46 -28.12 -56.85
CA GLY A 66 23.50 -27.80 -55.42
C GLY A 66 22.52 -28.64 -54.59
N LEU A 67 21.28 -28.78 -55.06
CA LEU A 67 20.27 -29.61 -54.40
C LEU A 67 20.68 -31.10 -54.36
N SER A 68 21.32 -31.62 -55.42
CA SER A 68 21.83 -33.00 -55.42
C SER A 68 22.96 -33.24 -54.41
N LEU A 69 23.66 -32.18 -54.01
CA LEU A 69 24.69 -32.19 -52.98
C LEU A 69 24.14 -31.92 -51.57
N GLY A 70 22.81 -31.79 -51.42
CA GLY A 70 22.17 -31.51 -50.13
C GLY A 70 22.17 -30.05 -49.72
N ALA A 71 22.33 -29.11 -50.66
CA ALA A 71 22.21 -27.68 -50.35
C ALA A 71 20.78 -27.34 -49.87
N SER A 72 20.69 -26.44 -48.88
CA SER A 72 19.44 -25.89 -48.37
C SER A 72 19.21 -24.46 -48.88
N TYR A 73 17.95 -24.04 -48.92
CA TYR A 73 17.60 -22.65 -49.21
C TYR A 73 17.97 -21.75 -48.03
N ARG A 74 18.60 -20.61 -48.33
CA ARG A 74 19.01 -19.61 -47.32
C ARG A 74 18.30 -18.28 -47.50
N SER A 75 18.24 -17.78 -48.73
CA SER A 75 17.50 -16.57 -49.10
C SER A 75 16.74 -16.82 -50.41
N VAL A 76 15.58 -16.19 -50.54
CA VAL A 76 14.74 -16.22 -51.74
C VAL A 76 14.27 -14.80 -52.03
N ALA A 77 14.84 -14.20 -53.07
CA ALA A 77 14.38 -12.92 -53.59
C ALA A 77 13.37 -13.16 -54.72
N VAL A 78 12.21 -12.50 -54.65
CA VAL A 78 11.15 -12.60 -55.66
C VAL A 78 10.83 -11.21 -56.18
N LYS A 79 10.99 -11.02 -57.49
CA LYS A 79 10.51 -9.81 -58.17
C LYS A 79 9.03 -9.96 -58.50
N THR A 80 8.20 -9.03 -58.04
CA THR A 80 6.77 -9.01 -58.35
C THR A 80 6.54 -8.69 -59.83
N ALA A 81 5.45 -9.22 -60.40
CA ALA A 81 4.99 -8.82 -61.73
C ALA A 81 4.55 -7.35 -61.71
N ALA A 82 4.68 -6.66 -62.85
CA ALA A 82 4.42 -5.21 -62.95
C ALA A 82 2.99 -4.79 -62.57
N GLU A 83 2.04 -5.72 -62.59
CA GLU A 83 0.62 -5.50 -62.28
C GLU A 83 0.29 -5.67 -60.78
N LEU A 84 1.22 -6.22 -60.00
CA LEU A 84 1.03 -6.54 -58.58
C LEU A 84 1.73 -5.50 -57.70
N LEU A 85 1.03 -5.04 -56.66
CA LEU A 85 1.60 -4.15 -55.65
C LEU A 85 2.46 -4.97 -54.66
N PRO A 86 3.76 -4.68 -54.51
CA PRO A 86 4.65 -5.41 -53.60
C PRO A 86 4.11 -5.46 -52.17
N ASP A 87 3.61 -4.33 -51.67
CA ASP A 87 3.12 -4.17 -50.31
C ASP A 87 1.91 -5.07 -50.00
N SER A 88 0.96 -5.20 -50.94
CA SER A 88 -0.22 -6.04 -50.73
C SER A 88 0.13 -7.52 -50.75
N GLU A 89 1.04 -7.93 -51.63
CA GLU A 89 1.49 -9.32 -51.72
C GLU A 89 2.34 -9.70 -50.51
N ALA A 90 3.26 -8.83 -50.09
CA ALA A 90 4.10 -9.03 -48.92
C ALA A 90 3.24 -9.14 -47.64
N LYS A 91 2.27 -8.24 -47.46
CA LYS A 91 1.31 -8.31 -46.35
C LYS A 91 0.46 -9.59 -46.40
N GLY A 92 0.01 -10.00 -47.58
CA GLY A 92 -0.75 -11.23 -47.78
C GLY A 92 0.07 -12.48 -47.46
N PHE A 93 1.33 -12.51 -47.89
CA PHE A 93 2.26 -13.60 -47.63
C PHE A 93 2.62 -13.68 -46.15
N ALA A 94 3.03 -12.58 -45.52
CA ALA A 94 3.38 -12.52 -44.10
C ALA A 94 2.24 -13.09 -43.22
N ARG A 95 0.98 -12.74 -43.52
CA ARG A 95 -0.19 -13.28 -42.81
C ARG A 95 -0.41 -14.80 -42.97
N ARG A 96 0.05 -15.40 -44.07
CA ARG A 96 -0.14 -16.83 -44.36
C ARG A 96 1.04 -17.69 -43.90
N SER A 97 2.26 -17.17 -44.00
CA SER A 97 3.49 -17.90 -43.67
C SER A 97 3.91 -17.74 -42.21
N SER A 98 3.33 -16.79 -41.48
CA SER A 98 3.79 -16.34 -40.16
C SER A 98 5.29 -15.96 -40.12
N GLY A 99 5.89 -15.71 -41.29
CA GLY A 99 7.27 -15.33 -41.45
C GLY A 99 7.44 -13.81 -41.62
N THR A 100 8.65 -13.34 -41.36
CA THR A 100 9.07 -11.97 -41.66
C THR A 100 9.50 -11.88 -43.13
N ILE A 101 9.00 -10.88 -43.85
CA ILE A 101 9.38 -10.62 -45.25
C ILE A 101 9.65 -9.12 -45.45
N LEU A 102 10.69 -8.83 -46.22
CA LEU A 102 11.00 -7.48 -46.69
C LEU A 102 10.38 -7.28 -48.07
N ALA A 103 9.76 -6.13 -48.29
CA ALA A 103 9.29 -5.74 -49.61
C ALA A 103 9.60 -4.28 -49.88
N SER A 104 9.85 -3.95 -51.15
CA SER A 104 10.11 -2.59 -51.59
C SER A 104 9.19 -2.21 -52.74
N ASN A 105 8.70 -0.97 -52.70
CA ASN A 105 7.94 -0.34 -53.79
C ASN A 105 8.83 0.51 -54.72
N GLY A 106 10.17 0.47 -54.52
CA GLY A 106 11.16 1.24 -55.27
C GLY A 106 11.48 2.61 -54.67
N GLN A 107 10.72 3.10 -53.69
CA GLN A 107 11.04 4.29 -52.90
C GLN A 107 11.40 3.92 -51.46
N ASP A 108 10.58 3.06 -50.85
CA ASP A 108 10.74 2.62 -49.47
C ASP A 108 10.89 1.11 -49.39
N VAL A 109 11.53 0.67 -48.31
CA VAL A 109 11.66 -0.75 -47.94
C VAL A 109 10.88 -0.94 -46.64
N THR A 110 9.90 -1.84 -46.67
CA THR A 110 9.01 -2.11 -45.55
C THR A 110 9.18 -3.54 -45.06
N LEU A 111 9.38 -3.69 -43.75
CA LEU A 111 9.40 -4.98 -43.07
C LEU A 111 7.96 -5.39 -42.70
N TYR A 112 7.50 -6.51 -43.24
CA TYR A 112 6.23 -7.11 -42.87
C TYR A 112 6.47 -8.32 -41.96
N ALA A 113 6.04 -8.19 -40.71
CA ALA A 113 6.00 -9.29 -39.74
C ALA A 113 4.55 -9.58 -39.35
N SER A 114 4.17 -10.86 -39.34
CA SER A 114 2.89 -11.27 -38.76
C SER A 114 3.03 -11.38 -37.25
N VAL A 115 2.40 -10.46 -36.52
CA VAL A 115 2.27 -10.56 -35.06
C VAL A 115 1.05 -11.42 -34.77
N ASP A 116 1.26 -12.67 -34.35
CA ASP A 116 0.18 -13.52 -33.88
C ASP A 116 -0.55 -12.86 -32.71
N THR A 117 -1.78 -12.42 -32.95
CA THR A 117 -2.70 -11.84 -31.95
C THR A 117 -2.98 -12.78 -30.78
N ALA A 118 -2.57 -14.04 -30.86
CA ALA A 118 -2.57 -15.00 -29.74
C ALA A 118 -1.82 -14.47 -28.51
N ARG A 119 -0.76 -13.65 -28.68
CA ARG A 119 0.02 -13.11 -27.54
C ARG A 119 -0.76 -12.13 -26.66
N LEU A 120 -1.69 -11.36 -27.24
CA LEU A 120 -2.50 -10.38 -26.50
C LEU A 120 -3.61 -11.03 -25.66
N GLY A 121 -4.18 -12.15 -26.12
CA GLY A 121 -5.19 -12.90 -25.36
C GLY A 121 -4.60 -13.61 -24.13
N VAL A 122 -3.37 -14.11 -24.22
CA VAL A 122 -2.71 -14.84 -23.13
C VAL A 122 -2.33 -13.92 -21.97
N ALA A 123 -1.91 -12.68 -22.23
CA ALA A 123 -1.56 -11.72 -21.17
C ALA A 123 -2.76 -11.41 -20.26
N GLY A 124 -3.95 -11.25 -20.82
CA GLY A 124 -5.18 -11.03 -20.05
C GLY A 124 -5.59 -12.22 -19.19
N GLN A 125 -5.31 -13.46 -19.64
CA GLN A 125 -5.66 -14.68 -18.91
C GLN A 125 -4.83 -14.88 -17.63
N ILE A 126 -3.64 -14.28 -17.53
CA ILE A 126 -2.77 -14.38 -16.36
C ILE A 126 -3.22 -13.45 -15.22
N VAL A 127 -3.92 -12.36 -15.53
CA VAL A 127 -4.33 -11.34 -14.55
C VAL A 127 -5.25 -11.92 -13.49
N ALA A 128 -6.27 -12.70 -13.89
CA ALA A 128 -7.24 -13.24 -12.95
C ALA A 128 -6.63 -14.21 -11.91
N PRO A 129 -5.80 -15.22 -12.30
CA PRO A 129 -5.07 -16.06 -11.35
C PRO A 129 -4.14 -15.27 -10.41
N VAL A 130 -3.47 -14.24 -10.92
CA VAL A 130 -2.60 -13.38 -10.11
C VAL A 130 -3.39 -12.66 -9.02
N ILE A 131 -4.52 -12.04 -9.39
CA ILE A 131 -5.40 -11.37 -8.42
C ILE A 131 -5.96 -12.37 -7.41
N LEU A 132 -6.37 -13.56 -7.86
CA LEU A 132 -6.87 -14.60 -6.98
C LEU A 132 -5.80 -15.02 -5.96
N GLY A 133 -4.57 -15.25 -6.41
CA GLY A 133 -3.44 -15.56 -5.55
C GLY A 133 -3.17 -14.45 -4.53
N PHE A 134 -3.18 -13.19 -4.97
CA PHE A 134 -3.04 -12.02 -4.10
C PHE A 134 -4.11 -11.99 -3.00
N VAL A 135 -5.39 -12.16 -3.37
CA VAL A 135 -6.50 -12.14 -2.42
C VAL A 135 -6.44 -13.33 -1.45
N MET A 136 -6.06 -14.51 -1.93
CA MET A 136 -5.89 -15.68 -1.07
C MET A 136 -4.80 -15.44 -0.02
N VAL A 137 -3.60 -15.03 -0.43
CA VAL A 137 -2.48 -14.76 0.50
C VAL A 137 -2.85 -13.65 1.49
N LEU A 138 -3.45 -12.57 0.99
CA LEU A 138 -3.96 -11.48 1.84
C LEU A 138 -4.91 -12.02 2.92
N GLY A 139 -5.91 -12.81 2.52
CA GLY A 139 -6.91 -13.39 3.42
C GLY A 139 -6.30 -14.33 4.46
N THR A 140 -5.40 -15.23 4.03
CA THR A 140 -4.72 -16.18 4.92
C THR A 140 -3.83 -15.47 5.93
N MET A 141 -3.01 -14.50 5.50
CA MET A 141 -2.14 -13.76 6.41
C MET A 141 -2.94 -12.87 7.35
N LEU A 142 -4.02 -12.26 6.87
CA LEU A 142 -4.91 -11.49 7.72
C LEU A 142 -5.57 -12.38 8.79
N GLY A 143 -6.06 -13.56 8.40
CA GLY A 143 -6.58 -14.58 9.31
C GLY A 143 -5.58 -14.99 10.39
N SER A 144 -4.33 -15.30 10.00
CA SER A 144 -3.24 -15.63 10.91
C SER A 144 -2.98 -14.54 11.95
N VAL A 145 -2.98 -13.26 11.54
CA VAL A 145 -2.83 -12.12 12.46
C VAL A 145 -3.98 -12.04 13.46
N TYR A 146 -5.22 -12.29 13.01
CA TYR A 146 -6.39 -12.27 13.90
C TYR A 146 -6.38 -13.43 14.91
N GLU A 147 -5.99 -14.63 14.49
CA GLU A 147 -5.87 -15.80 15.36
C GLU A 147 -4.75 -15.63 16.41
N ARG A 148 -3.60 -15.09 16.00
CA ARG A 148 -2.42 -14.90 16.86
C ARG A 148 -2.41 -13.60 17.67
N ARG A 149 -3.54 -12.90 17.80
CA ARG A 149 -3.63 -11.65 18.59
C ARG A 149 -3.14 -11.80 20.04
N ARG A 150 -3.40 -12.94 20.67
CA ARG A 150 -2.96 -13.20 22.05
C ARG A 150 -1.43 -13.28 22.16
N GLU A 151 -0.76 -13.83 21.15
CA GLU A 151 0.69 -13.91 21.08
C GLU A 151 1.32 -12.53 20.85
N ILE A 152 0.72 -11.71 19.98
CA ILE A 152 1.12 -10.31 19.77
C ILE A 152 1.12 -9.53 21.09
N PHE A 153 0.12 -9.76 21.95
CA PHE A 153 0.05 -9.13 23.27
C PHE A 153 1.16 -9.60 24.22
N VAL A 154 1.52 -10.88 24.17
CA VAL A 154 2.65 -11.43 24.93
C VAL A 154 3.96 -10.78 24.49
N TYR A 155 4.19 -10.65 23.17
CA TYR A 155 5.38 -9.98 22.64
C TYR A 155 5.51 -8.53 23.11
N ASN A 156 4.40 -7.78 23.09
CA ASN A 156 4.37 -6.41 23.61
C ASN A 156 4.63 -6.37 25.13
N SER A 157 4.13 -7.36 25.88
CA SER A 157 4.35 -7.47 27.33
C SER A 157 5.82 -7.74 27.71
N VAL A 158 6.58 -8.38 26.81
CA VAL A 158 8.03 -8.60 26.96
C VAL A 158 8.84 -7.38 26.44
N GLY A 159 8.17 -6.37 25.90
CA GLY A 159 8.79 -5.09 25.48
C GLY A 159 9.14 -4.99 23.99
N LEU A 160 8.63 -5.90 23.14
CA LEU A 160 8.82 -5.78 21.69
C LEU A 160 8.03 -4.58 21.15
N SER A 161 8.70 -3.74 20.35
CA SER A 161 8.05 -2.62 19.68
C SER A 161 7.03 -3.12 18.64
N PRO A 162 5.94 -2.37 18.38
CA PRO A 162 4.97 -2.75 17.34
C PRO A 162 5.59 -2.93 15.95
N VAL A 163 6.68 -2.20 15.66
CA VAL A 163 7.45 -2.35 14.41
C VAL A 163 8.12 -3.73 14.35
N ASN A 164 8.73 -4.18 15.46
CA ASN A 164 9.38 -5.48 15.53
C ASN A 164 8.36 -6.62 15.38
N VAL A 165 7.17 -6.49 16.00
CA VAL A 165 6.08 -7.46 15.82
C VAL A 165 5.64 -7.51 14.35
N SER A 166 5.40 -6.36 13.71
CA SER A 166 5.05 -6.30 12.30
C SER A 166 6.12 -6.91 11.39
N SER A 167 7.41 -6.73 11.72
CA SER A 167 8.51 -7.28 10.93
C SER A 167 8.56 -8.81 10.98
N LEU A 168 8.12 -9.44 12.07
CA LEU A 168 8.05 -10.90 12.20
C LEU A 168 7.06 -11.49 11.19
N PHE A 169 5.89 -10.87 11.03
CA PHE A 169 4.89 -11.29 10.03
C PHE A 169 5.37 -11.05 8.60
N LEU A 170 6.12 -9.98 8.35
CA LEU A 170 6.71 -9.72 7.04
C LEU A 170 7.83 -10.73 6.72
N ALA A 171 8.60 -11.14 7.72
CA ALA A 171 9.61 -12.19 7.59
C ALA A 171 8.96 -13.56 7.30
N GLU A 172 7.88 -13.92 8.00
CA GLU A 172 7.08 -15.14 7.73
C GLU A 172 6.56 -15.14 6.28
N SER A 173 6.06 -13.99 5.83
CA SER A 173 5.59 -13.79 4.45
C SER A 173 6.69 -13.93 3.41
N SER A 174 7.90 -13.49 3.73
CA SER A 174 9.08 -13.61 2.85
C SER A 174 9.47 -15.07 2.63
N VAL A 175 9.39 -15.90 3.68
CA VAL A 175 9.61 -17.35 3.57
C VAL A 175 8.54 -17.97 2.67
N TYR A 176 7.27 -17.59 2.81
CA TYR A 176 6.21 -18.07 1.92
C TYR A 176 6.40 -17.63 0.47
N ALA A 177 6.89 -16.42 0.23
CA ALA A 177 7.21 -15.94 -1.11
C ALA A 177 8.30 -16.79 -1.78
N ILE A 178 9.37 -17.11 -1.06
CA ILE A 178 10.48 -17.92 -1.58
C ILE A 178 10.05 -19.37 -1.83
N LEU A 179 9.38 -19.99 -0.85
CA LEU A 179 8.92 -21.37 -0.97
C LEU A 179 7.84 -21.50 -2.05
N GLY A 180 6.88 -20.58 -2.09
CA GLY A 180 5.81 -20.56 -3.07
C GLY A 180 6.33 -20.38 -4.49
N ALA A 181 7.27 -19.45 -4.71
CA ALA A 181 7.87 -19.25 -6.02
C ALA A 181 8.70 -20.46 -6.47
N SER A 182 9.51 -21.04 -5.57
CA SER A 182 10.34 -22.21 -5.86
C SER A 182 9.48 -23.44 -6.18
N MET A 183 8.48 -23.73 -5.35
CA MET A 183 7.54 -24.85 -5.56
C MET A 183 6.69 -24.63 -6.82
N GLY A 184 6.18 -23.41 -7.04
CA GLY A 184 5.40 -23.06 -8.22
C GLY A 184 6.18 -23.25 -9.51
N TYR A 185 7.46 -22.86 -9.52
CA TYR A 185 8.35 -23.11 -10.66
C TYR A 185 8.55 -24.61 -10.93
N LEU A 186 8.85 -25.40 -9.90
CA LEU A 186 9.03 -26.86 -10.06
C LEU A 186 7.75 -27.54 -10.54
N LEU A 187 6.60 -27.19 -9.97
CA LEU A 187 5.28 -27.69 -10.41
C LEU A 187 5.00 -27.30 -11.85
N GLY A 188 5.25 -26.04 -12.22
CA GLY A 188 5.11 -25.57 -13.60
C GLY A 188 5.94 -26.40 -14.57
N GLN A 189 7.21 -26.66 -14.23
CA GLN A 189 8.10 -27.50 -15.05
C GLN A 189 7.61 -28.94 -15.18
N VAL A 190 7.14 -29.55 -14.10
CA VAL A 190 6.59 -30.92 -14.13
C VAL A 190 5.35 -30.98 -15.01
N ILE A 191 4.43 -30.03 -14.83
CA ILE A 191 3.19 -29.95 -15.62
C ILE A 191 3.54 -29.74 -17.10
N SER A 192 4.42 -28.80 -17.44
CA SER A 192 4.83 -28.58 -18.84
C SER A 192 5.42 -29.83 -19.48
N LYS A 193 6.29 -30.57 -18.76
CA LYS A 193 6.85 -31.85 -19.26
C LYS A 193 5.77 -32.90 -19.48
N ILE A 194 4.79 -32.99 -18.60
CA ILE A 194 3.65 -33.92 -18.75
C ILE A 194 2.84 -33.55 -20.01
N LEU A 195 2.48 -32.28 -20.18
CA LEU A 195 1.69 -31.86 -21.36
C LEU A 195 2.46 -32.05 -22.68
N LEU A 196 3.78 -31.88 -22.67
CA LEU A 196 4.64 -32.20 -23.81
C LEU A 196 4.62 -33.71 -24.10
N ALA A 197 4.76 -34.54 -23.08
CA ALA A 197 4.76 -35.99 -23.22
C ALA A 197 3.41 -36.56 -23.70
N THR A 198 2.29 -35.95 -23.31
CA THR A 198 0.94 -36.37 -23.73
C THR A 198 0.54 -35.84 -25.12
N GLY A 199 1.43 -35.11 -25.81
CA GLY A 199 1.19 -34.58 -27.16
C GLY A 199 0.11 -33.49 -27.23
N THR A 200 -0.36 -33.01 -26.07
CA THR A 200 -1.45 -32.03 -25.96
C THR A 200 -1.02 -30.64 -26.43
N LEU A 201 0.30 -30.38 -26.46
CA LEU A 201 0.93 -29.17 -27.03
C LEU A 201 1.60 -29.43 -28.39
N SER A 202 1.10 -30.38 -29.19
CA SER A 202 1.65 -30.61 -30.54
C SER A 202 1.59 -29.33 -31.40
N GLY A 203 2.76 -28.88 -31.85
CA GLY A 203 2.91 -27.65 -32.66
C GLY A 203 3.32 -26.38 -31.91
N LEU A 204 3.37 -26.39 -30.57
CA LEU A 204 3.87 -25.27 -29.77
C LEU A 204 5.31 -25.53 -29.30
N THR A 205 6.24 -24.63 -29.63
CA THR A 205 7.58 -24.63 -29.06
C THR A 205 7.57 -23.87 -27.73
N LEU A 206 7.83 -24.59 -26.63
CA LEU A 206 7.99 -23.96 -25.31
C LEU A 206 9.38 -23.33 -25.24
N ASN A 207 9.46 -22.02 -25.48
CA ASN A 207 10.69 -21.26 -25.32
C ASN A 207 10.90 -20.91 -23.84
N TYR A 208 11.81 -21.62 -23.18
CA TYR A 208 12.25 -21.33 -21.82
C TYR A 208 13.40 -20.32 -21.86
N THR A 209 13.08 -19.04 -21.65
CA THR A 209 14.10 -18.00 -21.47
C THR A 209 14.40 -17.83 -19.98
N ALA A 210 15.68 -17.87 -19.61
CA ALA A 210 16.13 -17.68 -18.23
C ALA A 210 15.68 -16.31 -17.67
N GLY A 211 15.77 -15.25 -18.49
CA GLY A 211 15.32 -13.90 -18.11
C GLY A 211 13.83 -13.83 -17.78
N ALA A 212 12.97 -14.43 -18.60
CA ALA A 212 11.52 -14.46 -18.35
C ALA A 212 11.19 -15.24 -17.06
N THR A 213 11.92 -16.33 -16.79
CA THR A 213 11.75 -17.12 -15.57
C THR A 213 12.09 -16.30 -14.32
N VAL A 214 13.25 -15.64 -14.33
CA VAL A 214 13.70 -14.77 -13.21
C VAL A 214 12.70 -13.64 -12.99
N PHE A 215 12.25 -12.98 -14.06
CA PHE A 215 11.27 -11.91 -13.98
C PHE A 215 9.96 -12.37 -13.34
N VAL A 216 9.40 -13.50 -13.78
CA VAL A 216 8.15 -14.04 -13.22
C VAL A 216 8.33 -14.45 -11.76
N THR A 217 9.46 -15.04 -11.38
CA THR A 217 9.76 -15.39 -9.99
C THR A 217 9.82 -14.14 -9.10
N VAL A 218 10.55 -13.11 -9.50
CA VAL A 218 10.65 -11.83 -8.77
C VAL A 218 9.30 -11.15 -8.68
N LEU A 219 8.55 -11.09 -9.78
CA LEU A 219 7.21 -10.52 -9.82
C LEU A 219 6.26 -11.26 -8.87
N THR A 220 6.32 -12.60 -8.84
CA THR A 220 5.50 -13.41 -7.94
C THR A 220 5.85 -13.14 -6.48
N MET A 221 7.14 -13.11 -6.14
CA MET A 221 7.60 -12.76 -4.79
C MET A 221 7.12 -11.35 -4.39
N PHE A 222 7.24 -10.38 -5.31
CA PHE A 222 6.78 -9.02 -5.08
C PHE A 222 5.28 -8.96 -4.80
N ILE A 223 4.45 -9.66 -5.58
CA ILE A 223 2.99 -9.70 -5.39
C ILE A 223 2.63 -10.31 -4.03
N VAL A 224 3.29 -11.42 -3.65
CA VAL A 224 3.11 -12.04 -2.33
C VAL A 224 3.46 -11.05 -1.23
N LEU A 225 4.66 -10.45 -1.26
CA LEU A 225 5.06 -9.47 -0.26
C LEU A 225 4.09 -8.28 -0.21
N LEU A 226 3.69 -7.75 -1.36
CA LEU A 226 2.74 -6.65 -1.49
C LEU A 226 1.40 -6.97 -0.81
N SER A 227 0.90 -8.20 -0.97
CA SER A 227 -0.33 -8.66 -0.32
C SER A 227 -0.24 -8.67 1.22
N THR A 228 0.98 -8.77 1.76
CA THR A 228 1.20 -8.90 3.21
C THR A 228 1.48 -7.57 3.92
N LEU A 229 1.65 -6.48 3.17
CA LEU A 229 1.81 -5.13 3.76
C LEU A 229 0.60 -4.71 4.60
N TYR A 230 -0.63 -4.98 4.13
CA TYR A 230 -1.83 -4.65 4.87
C TYR A 230 -1.98 -5.49 6.15
N PRO A 231 -1.87 -6.84 6.12
CA PRO A 231 -1.82 -7.68 7.32
C PRO A 231 -0.71 -7.27 8.30
N ALA A 232 0.49 -6.96 7.80
CA ALA A 232 1.59 -6.49 8.64
C ALA A 232 1.24 -5.18 9.37
N ARG A 233 0.61 -4.22 8.66
CA ARG A 233 0.06 -3.01 9.29
C ARG A 233 -1.01 -3.33 10.33
N GLN A 234 -1.85 -4.34 10.11
CA GLN A 234 -2.83 -4.77 11.11
C GLN A 234 -2.18 -5.42 12.34
N ALA A 235 -1.11 -6.20 12.15
CA ALA A 235 -0.32 -6.74 13.25
C ALA A 235 0.35 -5.63 14.07
N PHE A 236 0.88 -4.60 13.39
CA PHE A 236 1.40 -3.39 14.04
C PHE A 236 0.32 -2.74 14.91
N LEU A 237 -0.87 -2.49 14.35
CA LEU A 237 -1.97 -1.85 15.08
C LEU A 237 -2.45 -2.70 16.25
N ALA A 238 -2.49 -4.02 16.12
CA ALA A 238 -2.81 -4.95 17.20
C ALA A 238 -1.74 -4.97 18.32
N ALA A 239 -0.49 -4.65 17.98
CA ALA A 239 0.62 -4.56 18.93
C ALA A 239 0.73 -3.21 19.64
N VAL A 240 0.06 -2.15 19.16
CA VAL A 240 0.04 -0.86 19.86
C VAL A 240 -0.70 -1.05 21.20
N PRO A 241 -0.06 -0.77 22.36
CA PRO A 241 -0.73 -0.88 23.64
C PRO A 241 -1.93 0.06 23.67
N GLU A 242 -3.14 -0.50 23.70
CA GLU A 242 -4.33 0.27 23.97
C GLU A 242 -4.22 0.85 25.39
N THR A 243 -3.97 2.15 25.49
CA THR A 243 -4.27 2.90 26.71
C THR A 243 -5.74 2.69 26.99
N HIS A 244 -6.05 1.89 28.02
CA HIS A 244 -7.39 1.38 28.32
C HIS A 244 -8.49 2.44 28.12
N ARG A 245 -9.29 2.26 27.05
CA ARG A 245 -10.62 2.86 26.92
C ARG A 245 -11.64 1.80 27.30
N LYS A 246 -11.94 1.69 28.60
CA LYS A 246 -13.18 1.07 29.08
C LYS A 246 -14.19 2.19 29.32
N GLY A 247 -15.21 2.24 28.48
CA GLY A 247 -16.36 3.15 28.61
C GLY A 247 -17.30 2.95 27.43
N GLY A 248 -18.43 2.28 27.71
CA GLY A 248 -19.40 1.74 26.77
C GLY A 248 -19.96 2.69 25.72
N ALA A 249 -20.48 2.07 24.68
CA ALA A 249 -21.17 2.67 23.56
C ALA A 249 -22.47 3.39 23.96
N ALA A 250 -22.69 4.56 23.38
CA ALA A 250 -23.95 5.08 22.84
C ALA A 250 -23.52 6.31 22.03
N GLY A 251 -23.42 6.27 20.72
CA GLY A 251 -24.51 6.12 19.76
C GLY A 251 -24.26 7.20 18.71
N ALA A 252 -24.43 6.85 17.43
CA ALA A 252 -24.07 7.66 16.29
C ALA A 252 -24.92 8.95 16.17
N ALA A 253 -24.51 9.99 16.91
CA ALA A 253 -24.76 11.42 16.66
C ALA A 253 -23.58 12.28 17.17
N ALA A 254 -22.53 11.63 17.70
CA ALA A 254 -21.48 12.14 18.57
C ALA A 254 -20.35 12.91 17.86
N SER A 255 -20.63 13.56 16.73
CA SER A 255 -19.56 14.27 16.00
C SER A 255 -19.13 15.57 16.68
N ASP A 256 -19.94 16.04 17.65
CA ASP A 256 -19.75 17.33 18.33
C ASP A 256 -19.96 17.37 19.85
N ARG A 257 -20.41 16.26 20.43
CA ARG A 257 -20.65 16.15 21.88
C ARG A 257 -19.74 15.08 22.46
N ILE A 258 -18.99 15.46 23.47
CA ILE A 258 -18.12 14.59 24.26
C ILE A 258 -18.81 14.41 25.60
N SER A 259 -19.20 13.19 25.94
CA SER A 259 -19.76 12.87 27.25
C SER A 259 -19.00 11.68 27.79
N MET A 260 -18.28 11.84 28.88
CA MET A 260 -17.50 10.76 29.46
C MET A 260 -17.27 10.93 30.95
N PHE A 261 -17.12 9.80 31.63
CA PHE A 261 -16.60 9.80 32.99
C PHE A 261 -15.08 9.84 32.94
N LEU A 262 -14.49 10.82 33.62
CA LEU A 262 -13.04 10.92 33.75
C LEU A 262 -12.55 9.78 34.64
N PRO A 263 -11.36 9.20 34.40
CA PRO A 263 -10.79 8.12 35.22
C PRO A 263 -10.28 8.64 36.57
N PHE A 264 -11.13 9.37 37.28
CA PHE A 264 -10.89 9.98 38.57
C PHE A 264 -12.14 9.78 39.43
N VAL A 265 -12.02 8.93 40.45
CA VAL A 265 -13.08 8.70 41.44
C VAL A 265 -12.93 9.74 42.55
N ALA A 266 -14.03 10.43 42.88
CA ALA A 266 -14.07 11.42 43.94
C ALA A 266 -13.92 10.73 45.30
N THR A 267 -13.22 11.37 46.23
CA THR A 267 -13.10 10.85 47.60
C THR A 267 -14.46 11.05 48.29
N PRO A 268 -15.08 10.00 48.85
CA PRO A 268 -16.39 10.11 49.49
C PRO A 268 -16.44 11.20 50.56
N GLY A 269 -17.48 12.04 50.54
CA GLY A 269 -17.65 13.14 51.49
C GLY A 269 -16.77 14.37 51.22
N SER A 270 -16.12 14.44 50.06
CA SER A 270 -15.33 15.60 49.64
C SER A 270 -15.76 16.16 48.29
N GLU A 271 -16.91 15.73 47.76
CA GLU A 271 -17.42 16.07 46.43
C GLU A 271 -17.53 17.60 46.24
N LEU A 272 -18.10 18.30 47.23
CA LEU A 272 -18.21 19.75 47.24
C LEU A 272 -16.85 20.45 47.31
N GLY A 273 -15.93 19.94 48.15
CA GLY A 273 -14.59 20.52 48.29
C GLY A 273 -13.74 20.33 47.03
N MET A 274 -13.86 19.17 46.40
CA MET A 274 -13.24 18.89 45.12
C MET A 274 -13.73 19.82 44.01
N GLN A 275 -15.03 20.12 43.99
CA GLN A 275 -15.59 21.07 43.04
C GLN A 275 -15.22 22.52 43.36
N ALA A 276 -15.12 22.92 44.63
CA ALA A 276 -14.61 24.23 45.01
C ALA A 276 -13.14 24.42 44.58
N TYR A 277 -12.31 23.38 44.72
CA TYR A 277 -10.94 23.40 44.24
C TYR A 277 -10.85 23.51 42.71
N MET A 278 -11.71 22.78 41.99
CA MET A 278 -11.79 22.90 40.54
C MET A 278 -12.31 24.28 40.11
N HIS A 279 -13.26 24.85 40.84
CA HIS A 279 -13.76 26.21 40.62
C HIS A 279 -12.62 27.23 40.72
N GLU A 280 -11.85 27.24 41.83
CA GLU A 280 -10.72 28.16 42.01
C GLU A 280 -9.70 28.05 40.87
N PHE A 281 -9.44 26.84 40.39
CA PHE A 281 -8.57 26.62 39.24
C PHE A 281 -9.14 27.21 37.94
N LEU A 282 -10.41 26.99 37.65
CA LEU A 282 -11.06 27.48 36.43
C LEU A 282 -11.25 28.99 36.44
N GLU A 283 -11.58 29.56 37.60
CA GLU A 283 -11.68 31.00 37.84
C GLU A 283 -10.32 31.68 37.61
N GLY A 284 -9.21 31.05 38.03
CA GLY A 284 -7.86 31.52 37.73
C GLY A 284 -7.49 31.51 36.23
N LEU A 285 -8.28 30.84 35.39
CA LEU A 285 -8.13 30.82 33.93
C LEU A 285 -9.14 31.75 33.21
N GLU A 286 -9.99 32.45 33.96
CA GLU A 286 -10.97 33.37 33.40
C GLU A 286 -10.30 34.67 32.94
N GLY A 287 -10.56 35.07 31.70
CA GLY A 287 -9.95 36.26 31.10
C GLY A 287 -8.43 36.17 30.80
N VAL A 288 -7.79 35.04 31.09
CA VAL A 288 -6.34 34.83 30.84
C VAL A 288 -6.12 34.01 29.56
N THR A 289 -5.66 34.66 28.49
CA THR A 289 -5.35 33.99 27.20
C THR A 289 -3.90 33.49 27.12
N VAL A 290 -3.25 33.23 28.26
CA VAL A 290 -1.88 32.74 28.35
C VAL A 290 -1.91 31.34 28.96
N GLY A 291 -1.71 30.31 28.14
CA GLY A 291 -1.71 28.92 28.61
C GLY A 291 -2.31 27.93 27.62
N LEU A 292 -2.69 26.76 28.12
CA LEU A 292 -3.27 25.67 27.31
C LEU A 292 -4.80 25.78 27.17
N LEU A 293 -5.44 26.57 28.04
CA LEU A 293 -6.89 26.69 28.19
C LEU A 293 -7.20 28.10 28.71
N ALA A 294 -8.26 28.73 28.19
CA ALA A 294 -8.90 29.90 28.78
C ALA A 294 -10.37 29.59 29.05
N VAL A 295 -10.95 30.22 30.08
CA VAL A 295 -12.32 29.97 30.54
C VAL A 295 -13.14 31.25 30.43
N ASP A 296 -14.41 31.14 30.02
CA ASP A 296 -15.40 32.22 30.05
C ASP A 296 -16.72 31.69 30.65
N ASN A 297 -17.54 32.59 31.21
CA ASN A 297 -18.88 32.28 31.71
C ASN A 297 -18.89 31.14 32.73
N LEU A 298 -17.92 31.14 33.66
CA LEU A 298 -17.90 30.15 34.73
C LEU A 298 -19.12 30.36 35.64
N SER A 299 -19.88 29.29 35.83
CA SER A 299 -21.08 29.27 36.65
C SER A 299 -21.14 27.99 37.46
N VAL A 300 -21.82 28.10 38.61
CA VAL A 300 -21.95 27.04 39.58
C VAL A 300 -23.43 26.70 39.73
N ARG A 301 -23.77 25.42 39.70
CA ARG A 301 -25.13 24.94 39.99
C ARG A 301 -25.09 23.59 40.71
N VAL A 302 -26.19 23.21 41.34
CA VAL A 302 -26.37 21.89 41.94
C VAL A 302 -27.52 21.22 41.22
N ASP A 303 -27.24 20.13 40.51
CA ASP A 303 -28.27 19.32 39.87
C ASP A 303 -28.76 18.26 40.86
N ARG A 304 -30.06 17.98 40.87
CA ARG A 304 -30.67 16.89 41.67
C ARG A 304 -31.30 15.83 40.78
N PRO A 305 -30.51 14.99 40.08
CA PRO A 305 -31.05 13.83 39.39
C PRO A 305 -31.49 12.78 40.43
N GLY A 306 -32.75 12.84 40.85
CA GLY A 306 -33.30 11.94 41.87
C GLY A 306 -33.05 12.46 43.29
N SER A 307 -32.36 11.68 44.13
CA SER A 307 -32.16 11.96 45.57
C SER A 307 -30.71 12.29 45.94
N VAL A 308 -29.84 12.56 44.97
CA VAL A 308 -28.42 12.86 45.18
C VAL A 308 -28.09 14.24 44.59
N ASP A 309 -27.48 15.10 45.39
CA ASP A 309 -26.99 16.40 44.94
C ASP A 309 -25.69 16.22 44.14
N GLU A 310 -25.70 16.68 42.88
CA GLU A 310 -24.55 16.68 41.99
C GLU A 310 -24.05 18.12 41.79
N PRO A 311 -22.92 18.51 42.41
CA PRO A 311 -22.32 19.81 42.15
C PRO A 311 -21.78 19.90 40.72
N VAL A 312 -22.17 20.94 39.99
CA VAL A 312 -21.84 21.17 38.59
C VAL A 312 -21.13 22.51 38.40
N LEU A 313 -20.04 22.47 37.64
CA LEU A 313 -19.38 23.65 37.08
C LEU A 313 -19.68 23.71 35.58
N ALA A 314 -20.29 24.80 35.13
CA ALA A 314 -20.59 25.04 33.72
C ALA A 314 -19.80 26.25 33.22
N PHE A 315 -19.10 26.11 32.10
CA PHE A 315 -18.21 27.13 31.57
C PHE A 315 -17.92 26.93 30.09
N ARG A 316 -17.46 27.98 29.42
CA ARG A 316 -16.93 27.91 28.05
C ARG A 316 -15.42 27.76 28.09
N ALA A 317 -14.92 26.71 27.47
CA ALA A 317 -13.50 26.41 27.34
C ALA A 317 -12.98 26.82 25.96
N TRP A 318 -11.98 27.72 25.92
CA TRP A 318 -11.24 28.07 24.71
C TRP A 318 -9.91 27.33 24.64
N LEU A 319 -9.65 26.66 23.53
CA LEU A 319 -8.50 25.75 23.40
C LEU A 319 -7.34 26.41 22.63
N ALA A 320 -6.14 26.39 23.22
CA ALA A 320 -4.95 26.90 22.55
C ALA A 320 -4.50 26.00 21.36
N PRO A 321 -4.01 26.57 20.25
CA PRO A 321 -3.80 28.00 19.99
C PRO A 321 -5.11 28.75 19.72
N PHE A 322 -5.31 29.88 20.40
CA PHE A 322 -6.58 30.60 20.44
C PHE A 322 -7.00 31.21 19.10
N ASP A 323 -6.05 31.45 18.18
CA ASP A 323 -6.30 31.94 16.82
C ASP A 323 -7.19 31.01 15.99
N LEU A 324 -7.26 29.72 16.35
CA LEU A 324 -8.11 28.75 15.69
C LEU A 324 -9.58 28.85 16.14
N GLY A 325 -9.90 29.66 17.15
CA GLY A 325 -11.26 29.93 17.61
C GLY A 325 -12.04 28.71 18.09
N VAL A 326 -11.34 27.64 18.51
CA VAL A 326 -11.96 26.40 18.97
C VAL A 326 -12.44 26.57 20.40
N SER A 327 -13.75 26.41 20.62
CA SER A 327 -14.36 26.45 21.95
C SER A 327 -15.42 25.39 22.17
N HIS A 328 -15.57 25.01 23.44
CA HIS A 328 -16.56 24.04 23.92
C HIS A 328 -17.33 24.62 25.10
N ASP A 329 -18.65 24.45 25.09
CA ASP A 329 -19.46 24.62 26.30
C ASP A 329 -19.36 23.33 27.12
N VAL A 330 -18.82 23.44 28.33
CA VAL A 330 -18.44 22.32 29.19
C VAL A 330 -19.26 22.34 30.47
N GLU A 331 -19.75 21.17 30.85
CA GLU A 331 -20.29 20.87 32.17
C GLU A 331 -19.43 19.80 32.83
N LEU A 332 -18.89 20.12 33.99
CA LEU A 332 -18.11 19.23 34.82
C LEU A 332 -18.86 18.99 36.13
N ARG A 333 -19.39 17.77 36.29
CA ARG A 333 -20.19 17.38 37.45
C ARG A 333 -19.56 16.22 38.20
N VAL A 334 -19.81 16.13 39.51
CA VAL A 334 -19.48 14.94 40.30
C VAL A 334 -20.75 14.11 40.42
N ALA A 335 -20.87 13.09 39.58
CA ALA A 335 -22.07 12.28 39.47
C ALA A 335 -21.93 10.97 40.23
N PHE A 336 -23.03 10.50 40.85
CA PHE A 336 -23.05 9.18 41.48
C PHE A 336 -23.25 8.09 40.42
N ARG A 337 -22.34 7.12 40.39
CA ARG A 337 -22.44 5.96 39.50
C ARG A 337 -23.04 4.76 40.24
N GLU A 338 -24.32 4.53 40.03
CA GLU A 338 -25.05 3.39 40.60
C GLU A 338 -24.41 2.03 40.26
N ASP A 339 -23.83 1.90 39.06
CA ASP A 339 -23.19 0.66 38.59
C ASP A 339 -21.93 0.27 39.38
N ARG A 340 -21.32 1.22 40.09
CA ARG A 340 -20.07 1.02 40.84
C ARG A 340 -20.15 1.48 42.29
N GLY A 341 -21.22 2.14 42.69
CA GLY A 341 -21.40 2.71 44.03
C GLY A 341 -20.38 3.80 44.38
N VAL A 342 -19.91 4.59 43.40
CA VAL A 342 -18.89 5.63 43.62
C VAL A 342 -19.28 6.96 42.98
N HIS A 343 -18.87 8.07 43.60
CA HIS A 343 -18.93 9.40 42.99
C HIS A 343 -17.76 9.57 42.01
N GLN A 344 -18.06 9.99 40.78
CA GLN A 344 -17.07 10.11 39.72
C GLN A 344 -17.29 11.36 38.90
N TYR A 345 -16.21 12.02 38.48
CA TYR A 345 -16.31 13.17 37.59
C TYR A 345 -16.86 12.76 36.23
N HIS A 346 -17.96 13.40 35.84
CA HIS A 346 -18.54 13.32 34.51
C HIS A 346 -18.34 14.66 33.80
N LEU A 347 -17.72 14.59 32.62
CA LEU A 347 -17.50 15.74 31.76
C LEU A 347 -18.39 15.60 30.53
N ALA A 348 -19.24 16.60 30.32
CA ALA A 348 -20.00 16.80 29.09
C ALA A 348 -19.48 18.07 28.41
N ALA A 349 -19.08 18.00 27.16
CA ALA A 349 -18.63 19.14 26.37
C ALA A 349 -19.31 19.13 25.01
N LEU A 350 -19.85 20.28 24.60
CA LEU A 350 -20.45 20.50 23.29
C LEU A 350 -19.60 21.54 22.55
N ARG A 351 -19.20 21.26 21.30
CA ARG A 351 -18.48 22.27 20.51
C ARG A 351 -19.38 23.48 20.30
N TYR A 352 -18.88 24.65 20.67
CA TYR A 352 -19.53 25.93 20.44
C TYR A 352 -19.02 26.60 19.16
N ALA A 353 -17.70 26.63 18.98
CA ALA A 353 -17.06 27.20 17.79
C ALA A 353 -15.79 26.43 17.37
N GLY A 354 -15.32 26.69 16.14
CA GLY A 354 -14.15 26.06 15.54
C GLY A 354 -14.48 24.85 14.65
N ASP A 355 -13.56 24.48 13.76
CA ASP A 355 -13.75 23.36 12.84
C ASP A 355 -13.57 22.00 13.53
N GLN A 356 -14.17 20.96 12.95
CA GLN A 356 -14.19 19.63 13.53
C GLN A 356 -12.80 18.99 13.64
N GLN A 357 -11.89 19.29 12.71
CA GLN A 357 -10.57 18.68 12.68
C GLN A 357 -9.68 19.26 13.79
N ASN A 358 -9.65 20.58 13.94
CA ASN A 358 -8.92 21.23 15.03
C ASN A 358 -9.54 20.92 16.39
N SER A 359 -10.88 20.89 16.50
CA SER A 359 -11.58 20.48 17.72
C SER A 359 -11.15 19.09 18.18
N ARG A 360 -11.15 18.09 17.28
CA ARG A 360 -10.67 16.72 17.57
C ARG A 360 -9.21 16.68 17.99
N ARG A 361 -8.35 17.52 17.39
CA ARG A 361 -6.92 17.57 17.69
C ARG A 361 -6.61 18.21 19.05
N LEU A 362 -7.36 19.22 19.45
CA LEU A 362 -7.08 20.01 20.66
C LEU A 362 -7.76 19.46 21.92
N THR A 363 -8.90 18.78 21.79
CA THR A 363 -9.64 18.21 22.92
C THR A 363 -8.79 17.32 23.85
N PRO A 364 -7.91 16.42 23.37
CA PRO A 364 -7.09 15.61 24.28
C PRO A 364 -6.20 16.42 25.23
N ARG A 365 -5.72 17.60 24.80
CA ARG A 365 -4.89 18.49 25.64
C ARG A 365 -5.73 19.14 26.74
N PHE A 366 -6.94 19.57 26.40
CA PHE A 366 -7.92 20.06 27.36
C PHE A 366 -8.25 19.01 28.43
N LEU A 367 -8.59 17.79 28.02
CA LEU A 367 -8.90 16.69 28.94
C LEU A 367 -7.70 16.37 29.86
N LEU A 368 -6.47 16.46 29.32
CA LEU A 368 -5.26 16.27 30.11
C LEU A 368 -5.07 17.37 31.16
N ALA A 369 -5.39 18.62 30.85
CA ALA A 369 -5.29 19.75 31.80
C ALA A 369 -6.25 19.56 32.98
N ILE A 370 -7.53 19.27 32.71
CA ILE A 370 -8.53 18.98 33.75
C ILE A 370 -8.09 17.77 34.59
N ARG A 371 -7.60 16.70 33.95
CA ARG A 371 -7.12 15.51 34.67
C ARG A 371 -5.91 15.80 35.56
N LYS A 372 -4.94 16.58 35.09
CA LYS A 372 -3.76 16.96 35.88
C LYS A 372 -4.19 17.73 37.14
N GLN A 373 -5.13 18.66 37.00
CA GLN A 373 -5.65 19.40 38.14
C GLN A 373 -6.35 18.49 39.15
N LEU A 374 -7.20 17.57 38.70
CA LEU A 374 -7.83 16.58 39.58
C LEU A 374 -6.81 15.68 40.28
N LEU A 375 -5.70 15.33 39.62
CA LEU A 375 -4.64 14.55 40.28
C LEU A 375 -3.90 15.34 41.36
N MET A 376 -3.72 16.66 41.18
CA MET A 376 -3.11 17.53 42.19
C MET A 376 -3.91 17.59 43.49
N TRP A 377 -5.25 17.47 43.43
CA TRP A 377 -6.10 17.38 44.62
C TRP A 377 -5.64 16.28 45.59
N ARG A 378 -5.15 15.14 45.09
CA ARG A 378 -4.70 14.01 45.92
C ARG A 378 -3.44 14.30 46.74
N ILE A 379 -2.72 15.37 46.41
CA ILE A 379 -1.45 15.74 47.04
C ILE A 379 -1.67 16.85 48.09
N LEU A 380 -2.87 17.45 48.16
CA LEU A 380 -3.18 18.51 49.11
C LEU A 380 -3.10 18.01 50.56
N SER A 381 -2.71 18.91 51.46
CA SER A 381 -2.68 18.63 52.89
C SER A 381 -4.10 18.42 53.43
N PRO A 382 -4.29 17.64 54.51
CA PRO A 382 -5.60 17.46 55.14
C PRO A 382 -6.25 18.78 55.60
N GLU A 383 -5.45 19.78 55.96
CA GLU A 383 -5.91 21.14 56.28
C GLU A 383 -6.51 21.83 55.05
N ALA A 384 -5.77 21.83 53.93
CA ALA A 384 -6.27 22.43 52.69
C ALA A 384 -7.55 21.74 52.19
N ILE A 385 -7.64 20.41 52.30
CA ILE A 385 -8.87 19.67 51.94
C ILE A 385 -10.07 20.14 52.76
N ARG A 386 -9.91 20.35 54.07
CA ARG A 386 -10.99 20.86 54.95
C ARG A 386 -11.39 22.29 54.58
N ASP A 387 -10.43 23.15 54.29
CA ASP A 387 -10.71 24.52 53.86
C ASP A 387 -11.51 24.54 52.55
N TYR A 388 -11.15 23.67 51.59
CA TYR A 388 -11.90 23.52 50.35
C TYR A 388 -13.30 22.92 50.57
N GLN A 389 -13.46 21.98 51.49
CA GLN A 389 -14.79 21.45 51.86
C GLN A 389 -15.70 22.57 52.39
N ALA A 390 -15.23 23.40 53.33
CA ALA A 390 -16.01 24.51 53.87
C ALA A 390 -16.37 25.56 52.79
N ARG A 391 -15.43 25.85 51.88
CA ARG A 391 -15.69 26.70 50.71
C ARG A 391 -16.72 26.10 49.77
N GLY A 392 -16.67 24.78 49.54
CA GLY A 392 -17.65 24.06 48.72
C GLY A 392 -19.05 24.10 49.30
N GLU A 393 -19.20 23.92 50.60
CA GLU A 393 -20.49 24.06 51.28
C GLU A 393 -21.07 25.47 51.12
N THR A 394 -20.23 26.51 51.18
CA THR A 394 -20.67 27.89 50.97
C THR A 394 -21.06 28.15 49.51
N LEU A 395 -20.21 27.72 48.58
CA LEU A 395 -20.34 27.99 47.15
C LEU A 395 -21.55 27.25 46.53
N PHE A 396 -21.74 25.98 46.89
CA PHE A 396 -22.83 25.16 46.36
C PHE A 396 -24.07 25.14 47.26
N GLY A 397 -23.94 25.43 48.57
CA GLY A 397 -25.08 25.55 49.48
C GLY A 397 -25.93 26.80 49.21
N THR A 398 -25.33 27.90 48.76
CA THR A 398 -26.07 29.11 48.36
C THR A 398 -26.83 28.91 47.04
N ALA A 399 -26.26 28.14 46.11
CA ALA A 399 -26.89 27.80 44.83
C ALA A 399 -28.11 26.88 44.99
N ALA A 400 -28.09 25.98 46.00
CA ALA A 400 -29.21 25.08 46.29
C ALA A 400 -30.47 25.80 46.82
N HIS A 401 -30.34 27.00 47.39
CA HIS A 401 -31.45 27.80 47.91
C HIS A 401 -32.00 28.85 46.92
N ALA A 402 -31.27 29.16 45.84
CA ALA A 402 -31.72 30.12 44.83
C ALA A 402 -32.83 29.55 43.93
N ASP A 403 -32.83 28.24 43.66
CA ASP A 403 -33.87 27.57 42.85
C ASP A 403 -35.20 27.36 43.59
N GLU A 404 -35.23 27.47 44.93
CA GLU A 404 -36.48 27.40 45.71
C GLU A 404 -37.29 28.70 45.69
N ASN A 405 -36.71 29.82 45.26
CA ASN A 405 -37.34 31.15 45.34
C ASN A 405 -37.90 31.69 44.00
N ILE A 406 -37.93 30.86 42.95
CA ILE A 406 -38.58 31.17 41.65
C ILE A 406 -39.59 30.07 41.29
N GLY A 407 -40.31 29.56 42.29
CA GLY A 407 -41.46 28.66 42.14
C GLY A 407 -42.79 29.40 42.11
#